data_AF-A0A7Y3H5Q5-F1
#
_entry.id   AF-A0A7Y3H5Q5-F1
#
_cell.length_a   1.000
_cell.length_b   1.000
_cell.length_c   1.000
_cell.angle_alpha   90.00
_cell.angle_beta   90.00
_cell.angle_gamma   90.00
#
_symmetry.space_group_name_H-M   'P 1'
#
loop_
_entity.id
_entity.type
_entity.pdbx_description
1 polymer ?
#
loop_
_entity_poly.entity_id
_entity_poly.type
_entity_poly.pdbx_seq_one_letter_code
_entity_poly.pdbx_strand_id
1 'polypeptide(L)'
;DGTVMRSCSLPVGAIEKSMQIETIESLDANGQLSAVQEAWIEHQVPQCGYCQSGMIMAATQLLKDNATPSDEDIDRAMINICRCGTYNRVRAAIHTAAKNINQINLTEASK
;
A
#
# COMPACT_ATOMS: atom_id res chain seq x y z
N ASP A 1 13.49 2.49 6.30
CA ASP A 1 13.99 1.25 6.93
C ASP A 1 13.03 0.06 6.72
N GLY A 2 12.08 0.16 5.79
CA GLY A 2 11.37 -1.01 5.22
C GLY A 2 10.26 -1.58 6.08
N THR A 3 9.88 -0.92 7.18
CA THR A 3 8.75 -1.33 8.03
C THR A 3 7.69 -0.24 8.07
N VAL A 4 6.43 -0.61 7.85
CA VAL A 4 5.30 0.31 8.02
C VAL A 4 5.14 0.68 9.49
N MET A 5 5.04 1.99 9.77
CA MET A 5 4.89 2.51 11.12
C MET A 5 3.89 3.66 11.18
N ARG A 6 3.24 3.82 12.34
CA ARG A 6 2.42 4.99 12.64
C ARG A 6 3.33 6.15 13.03
N SER A 7 3.54 7.08 12.10
CA SER A 7 4.42 8.24 12.33
C SER A 7 4.01 9.08 13.55
N CYS A 8 2.71 9.15 13.86
CA CYS A 8 2.20 9.88 15.03
C CYS A 8 2.65 9.31 16.39
N SER A 9 3.17 8.09 16.42
CA SER A 9 3.68 7.45 17.64
C SER A 9 5.21 7.50 17.74
N LEU A 10 5.90 8.05 16.73
CA LEU A 10 7.36 8.12 16.69
C LEU A 10 7.82 9.57 16.92
N PRO A 11 8.57 9.87 18.00
CA PRO A 11 9.14 11.18 18.20
C PRO A 11 10.15 11.52 17.10
N VAL A 12 10.14 12.75 16.59
CA VAL A 12 11.08 13.19 15.55
C VAL A 12 12.55 13.02 15.95
N GLY A 13 12.87 13.16 17.25
CA GLY A 13 14.23 12.95 17.76
C GLY A 13 14.72 11.50 17.76
N ALA A 14 13.82 10.54 17.54
CA ALA A 14 14.18 9.13 17.36
C ALA A 14 14.55 8.78 15.91
N ILE A 15 14.39 9.73 14.97
CA ILE A 15 14.72 9.54 13.56
C ILE A 15 16.21 9.86 13.35
N GLU A 16 16.97 8.85 12.93
CA GLU A 16 18.38 9.00 12.56
C GLU A 16 18.52 9.51 11.13
N LYS A 17 19.63 10.22 10.83
CA LYS A 17 19.91 10.72 9.47
C LYS A 17 20.03 9.61 8.42
N SER A 18 20.38 8.40 8.84
CA SER A 18 20.50 7.20 8.00
C SER A 18 19.14 6.59 7.64
N MET A 19 18.07 6.92 8.38
CA MET A 19 16.74 6.36 8.14
C MET A 19 16.14 6.92 6.86
N GLN A 20 15.65 6.00 6.02
CA GLN A 20 14.88 6.32 4.82
C GLN A 20 13.40 6.25 5.13
N ILE A 21 12.68 7.35 4.87
CA ILE A 21 11.23 7.47 5.06
C ILE A 21 10.59 7.52 3.67
N GLU A 22 9.64 6.62 3.43
CA GLU A 22 8.80 6.58 2.23
C GLU A 22 7.39 7.02 2.64
N THR A 23 6.75 7.85 1.81
CA THR A 23 5.36 8.31 2.02
C THR A 23 4.53 8.05 0.77
N ILE A 24 3.23 8.39 0.80
CA ILE A 24 2.34 8.15 -0.35
C ILE A 24 2.82 8.89 -1.61
N GLU A 25 3.42 10.06 -1.42
CA GLU A 25 3.94 10.93 -2.48
C GLU A 25 5.13 10.33 -3.23
N SER A 26 5.88 9.43 -2.58
CA SER A 26 7.05 8.77 -3.21
C SER A 26 6.71 7.49 -3.96
N LEU A 27 5.47 7.01 -3.91
CA LEU A 27 5.06 5.79 -4.63
C LEU A 27 4.87 6.00 -6.14
N ASP A 28 4.68 7.26 -6.55
CA ASP A 28 4.69 7.64 -7.95
C ASP A 28 6.14 7.83 -8.42
N ALA A 29 6.52 7.12 -9.49
CA ALA A 29 7.80 7.30 -10.16
C ALA A 29 7.61 7.98 -11.53
N ASN A 30 7.95 9.28 -11.62
CA ASN A 30 7.91 10.07 -12.85
C ASN A 30 6.52 10.19 -13.51
N GLY A 31 5.47 10.30 -12.71
CA GLY A 31 4.07 10.39 -13.16
C GLY A 31 3.44 9.02 -13.44
N GLN A 32 4.10 7.93 -13.04
CA GLN A 32 3.58 6.57 -13.13
C GLN A 32 3.16 6.12 -11.74
N LEU A 33 1.88 5.81 -11.61
CA LEU A 33 1.31 5.32 -10.37
C LEU A 33 1.84 3.91 -10.07
N SER A 34 2.04 3.62 -8.79
CA SER A 34 2.28 2.25 -8.34
C SER A 34 1.07 1.36 -8.61
N ALA A 35 1.29 0.05 -8.76
CA ALA A 35 0.22 -0.93 -8.95
C ALA A 35 -0.88 -0.85 -7.87
N VAL A 36 -0.51 -0.48 -6.63
CA VAL A 36 -1.46 -0.25 -5.54
C VAL A 36 -2.32 1.00 -5.79
N GLN A 37 -1.71 2.11 -6.20
CA GLN A 37 -2.44 3.35 -6.52
C GLN A 37 -3.37 3.15 -7.72
N GLU A 38 -2.92 2.47 -8.76
CA GLU A 38 -3.75 2.13 -9.93
C GLU A 38 -4.96 1.29 -9.53
N ALA A 39 -4.76 0.24 -8.74
CA ALA A 39 -5.85 -0.60 -8.25
C ALA A 39 -6.81 0.18 -7.32
N TRP A 40 -6.29 1.12 -6.52
CA TRP A 40 -7.12 2.00 -5.70
C TRP A 40 -8.08 2.86 -6.53
N ILE A 41 -7.62 3.33 -7.69
CA ILE A 41 -8.42 4.08 -8.66
C ILE A 41 -9.41 3.15 -9.35
N GLU A 42 -8.95 1.99 -9.85
CA GLU A 42 -9.80 1.01 -10.55
C GLU A 42 -11.02 0.62 -9.71
N HIS A 43 -10.81 0.35 -8.42
CA HIS A 43 -11.87 -0.08 -7.49
C HIS A 43 -12.62 1.07 -6.82
N GLN A 44 -12.32 2.33 -7.18
CA GLN A 44 -12.96 3.53 -6.59
C GLN A 44 -12.98 3.45 -5.06
N VAL A 45 -11.82 3.13 -4.47
CA VAL A 45 -11.69 2.87 -3.03
C VAL A 45 -11.95 4.12 -2.19
N PRO A 46 -11.38 5.31 -2.51
CA PRO A 46 -11.61 6.51 -1.72
C PRO A 46 -13.06 6.97 -1.78
N GLN A 47 -13.61 7.34 -0.62
CA GLN A 47 -14.75 8.26 -0.52
C GLN A 47 -14.25 9.63 -0.07
N CYS A 48 -14.08 9.84 1.25
CA CYS A 48 -13.54 11.09 1.78
C CYS A 48 -12.01 11.24 1.61
N GLY A 49 -11.29 10.18 1.21
CA GLY A 49 -9.85 10.19 0.99
C GLY A 49 -8.97 10.13 2.25
N TYR A 50 -9.48 10.45 3.44
CA TYR A 50 -8.65 10.72 4.61
C TYR A 50 -7.74 9.57 5.06
N CYS A 51 -8.27 8.34 5.14
CA CYS A 51 -7.48 7.18 5.57
C CYS A 51 -6.64 6.55 4.45
N GLN A 52 -6.78 7.01 3.20
CA GLN A 52 -6.33 6.27 2.03
C GLN A 52 -4.81 6.28 1.90
N SER A 53 -4.13 7.38 2.21
CA SER A 53 -2.66 7.43 2.19
C SER A 53 -2.05 6.37 3.11
N GLY A 54 -2.56 6.23 4.34
CA GLY A 54 -2.09 5.23 5.28
C GLY A 54 -2.43 3.79 4.86
N MET A 55 -3.60 3.57 4.27
CA MET A 55 -4.00 2.25 3.75
C MET A 55 -3.15 1.83 2.55
N ILE A 56 -2.86 2.75 1.62
CA ILE A 56 -1.99 2.49 0.48
C ILE A 56 -0.58 2.12 0.95
N MET A 57 0.00 2.86 1.90
CA MET A 57 1.33 2.50 2.44
C MET A 57 1.34 1.11 3.11
N ALA A 58 0.30 0.78 3.87
CA ALA A 58 0.16 -0.54 4.47
C ALA A 58 0.03 -1.65 3.42
N ALA A 59 -0.75 -1.41 2.35
CA ALA A 59 -0.94 -2.36 1.26
C ALA A 59 0.35 -2.57 0.46
N THR A 60 1.09 -1.49 0.20
CA THR A 60 2.40 -1.55 -0.45
C THR A 60 3.39 -2.39 0.36
N GLN A 61 3.44 -2.23 1.69
CA GLN A 61 4.28 -3.08 2.53
C GLN A 61 3.83 -4.54 2.51
N LEU A 62 2.54 -4.80 2.68
CA LEU A 62 1.98 -6.16 2.61
C LEU A 62 2.39 -6.87 1.32
N LEU A 63 2.29 -6.20 0.19
CA LEU A 63 2.61 -6.80 -1.12
C LEU A 63 4.11 -6.92 -1.40
N LYS A 64 4.95 -6.10 -0.75
CA LYS A 64 6.41 -6.29 -0.72
C LYS A 64 6.76 -7.58 0.04
N ASP A 65 6.07 -7.86 1.14
CA ASP A 65 6.35 -9.01 2.01
C ASP A 65 5.65 -10.31 1.56
N ASN A 66 4.47 -10.18 0.96
CA ASN A 66 3.63 -11.29 0.50
C ASN A 66 2.94 -10.92 -0.83
N ALA A 67 3.49 -11.44 -1.93
CA ALA A 67 3.02 -11.13 -3.28
C ALA A 67 1.63 -11.74 -3.63
N THR A 68 1.11 -12.65 -2.79
CA THR A 68 -0.20 -13.30 -2.98
C THR A 68 -0.94 -13.42 -1.63
N PRO A 69 -1.35 -12.30 -1.01
CA PRO A 69 -1.93 -12.32 0.33
C PRO A 69 -3.31 -12.96 0.34
N SER A 70 -3.64 -13.69 1.41
CA SER A 70 -5.01 -14.14 1.67
C SER A 70 -5.88 -13.00 2.20
N ASP A 71 -7.18 -13.25 2.32
CA ASP A 71 -8.09 -12.30 2.94
C ASP A 71 -7.77 -12.03 4.41
N GLU A 72 -7.34 -13.07 5.14
CA GLU A 72 -6.88 -12.96 6.53
C GLU A 72 -5.56 -12.20 6.64
N ASP A 73 -4.67 -12.31 5.64
CA ASP A 73 -3.45 -11.49 5.60
C ASP A 73 -3.77 -10.01 5.44
N ILE A 74 -4.70 -9.70 4.53
CA ILE A 74 -5.17 -8.33 4.29
C ILE A 74 -5.80 -7.75 5.57
N ASP A 75 -6.65 -8.51 6.24
CA ASP A 75 -7.33 -8.05 7.46
C ASP A 75 -6.36 -7.79 8.62
N ARG A 76 -5.30 -8.59 8.72
CA ARG A 76 -4.24 -8.38 9.71
C ARG A 76 -3.36 -7.16 9.39
N ALA A 77 -3.09 -6.91 8.12
CA ALA A 77 -2.25 -5.79 7.70
C ALA A 77 -3.00 -4.44 7.76
N MET A 78 -4.29 -4.42 7.43
CA MET A 78 -5.10 -3.21 7.33
C MET A 78 -5.62 -2.73 8.70
N ILE A 79 -4.71 -2.38 9.60
CA ILE A 79 -5.04 -1.84 10.94
C ILE A 79 -5.55 -0.38 10.91
N ASN A 80 -5.73 0.20 9.71
CA ASN A 80 -6.20 1.56 9.51
C ASN A 80 -7.72 1.66 9.66
N ILE A 81 -8.19 2.69 10.35
CA ILE A 81 -9.63 2.93 10.50
C ILE A 81 -10.15 3.73 9.30
N CYS A 82 -11.13 3.17 8.59
CA CYS A 82 -11.90 3.84 7.54
C CYS A 82 -13.33 4.13 8.03
N ARG A 83 -13.65 5.42 8.21
CA ARG A 83 -15.00 5.83 8.62
C ARG A 83 -16.05 5.69 7.51
N CYS A 84 -15.61 5.73 6.25
CA CYS A 84 -16.45 5.53 5.07
C CYS A 84 -16.83 4.06 4.82
N GLY A 85 -16.19 3.11 5.51
CA GLY A 85 -16.53 1.69 5.43
C GLY A 85 -16.14 1.00 4.11
N THR A 86 -15.09 1.47 3.43
CA THR A 86 -14.69 0.95 2.10
C THR A 86 -13.81 -0.31 2.13
N TYR A 87 -13.77 -1.04 3.24
CA TYR A 87 -12.86 -2.19 3.44
C TYR A 87 -12.99 -3.28 2.36
N ASN A 88 -14.22 -3.57 1.88
CA ASN A 88 -14.41 -4.54 0.79
C ASN A 88 -13.75 -4.09 -0.52
N ARG A 89 -13.73 -2.77 -0.81
CA ARG A 89 -13.04 -2.21 -1.98
C ARG A 89 -11.52 -2.21 -1.78
N VAL A 90 -11.05 -1.93 -0.56
CA VAL A 90 -9.63 -2.05 -0.19
C VAL A 90 -9.13 -3.47 -0.46
N ARG A 91 -9.86 -4.49 0.02
CA ARG A 91 -9.53 -5.91 -0.21
C ARG A 91 -9.46 -6.24 -1.70
N ALA A 92 -10.49 -5.85 -2.47
CA ALA A 92 -10.52 -6.08 -3.91
C ALA A 92 -9.33 -5.40 -4.64
N ALA A 93 -9.00 -4.17 -4.26
CA ALA A 93 -7.87 -3.43 -4.82
C ALA A 93 -6.53 -4.10 -4.50
N ILE A 94 -6.33 -4.61 -3.28
CA ILE A 94 -5.09 -5.31 -2.92
C ILE A 94 -4.91 -6.59 -3.75
N HIS A 95 -5.98 -7.37 -3.97
CA HIS A 95 -5.93 -8.55 -4.83
C HIS A 95 -5.61 -8.20 -6.29
N THR A 96 -6.21 -7.13 -6.84
CA THR A 96 -5.86 -6.64 -8.18
C THR A 96 -4.40 -6.20 -8.24
N ALA A 97 -3.93 -5.42 -7.27
CA ALA A 97 -2.54 -4.97 -7.22
C ALA A 97 -1.56 -6.15 -7.15
N ALA A 98 -1.84 -7.16 -6.32
CA ALA A 98 -1.05 -8.39 -6.22
C ALA A 98 -0.95 -9.10 -7.58
N LYS A 99 -2.08 -9.25 -8.27
CA LYS A 99 -2.13 -9.85 -9.61
C LYS A 99 -1.28 -9.05 -10.60
N ASN A 100 -1.40 -7.72 -10.62
CA ASN A 100 -0.66 -6.86 -11.54
C ASN A 100 0.85 -6.93 -11.30
N ILE A 101 1.28 -6.88 -10.03
CA ILE A 101 2.70 -7.03 -9.65
C ILE A 101 3.26 -8.37 -10.13
N ASN A 102 2.53 -9.47 -9.90
CA ASN A 102 2.97 -10.80 -10.34
C ASN A 102 3.05 -10.89 -11.87
N GLN A 103 2.13 -10.27 -12.61
CA GLN A 103 2.20 -10.20 -14.07
C GLN A 103 3.42 -9.41 -14.55
N ILE A 104 3.70 -8.25 -13.95
CA ILE A 104 4.88 -7.44 -14.28
C ILE A 104 6.15 -8.28 -14.09
N ASN A 105 6.31 -8.92 -12.92
CA ASN A 105 7.46 -9.75 -12.61
C ASN A 105 7.65 -10.90 -13.62
N LEU A 106 6.56 -11.56 -14.05
CA LEU A 106 6.61 -12.62 -15.07
C LEU A 106 7.04 -12.08 -16.44
N THR A 107 6.56 -10.90 -16.82
CA THR A 107 6.94 -10.28 -18.10
C THR A 107 8.40 -9.81 -18.12
N GLU A 108 8.93 -9.37 -16.98
CA GLU A 108 10.34 -9.01 -16.84
C GLU A 108 11.25 -10.24 -16.83
N ALA A 109 10.86 -11.31 -16.14
CA ALA A 109 11.62 -12.57 -16.13
C ALA A 109 11.68 -13.28 -17.50
N SER A 110 10.78 -12.90 -18.42
CA SER A 110 10.72 -13.45 -19.79
C SER A 110 11.50 -12.63 -20.82
N LYS A 111 12.14 -11.52 -20.40
CA LYS A 111 13.05 -10.70 -21.23
C LYS A 111 14.50 -11.04 -20.94
#